data_AF-A0A8J6DCC0-F1
#
_entry.id   AF-A0A8J6DCC0-F1
#
_cell.length_a   1.000
_cell.length_b   1.000
_cell.length_c   1.000
_cell.angle_alpha   90.00
_cell.angle_beta   90.00
_cell.angle_gamma   90.00
#
_symmetry.space_group_name_H-M   'P 1'
#
loop_
_entity.id
_entity.type
_entity.pdbx_description
1 polymer ?
#
loop_
_entity_poly.entity_id
_entity_poly.type
_entity_poly.pdbx_seq_one_letter_code
_entity_poly.pdbx_strand_id
1 'polypeptide(L)'
;MWWIREKVIDLYGKSIGEHICNLTIPHNDRNDNLSWIQNPDGFYTSKSAYSWLSLKFQSSQTFLENHLEAQNAPNKMVFQGKEDPAIMVWERKPPKEFVKVNVDAAILDGYVGYGVIARDANGFALSSCYGFNDKTLDVIWVELKALSVGMKLAKTMKISKLIVESDNVTLINIVNKGENDITILGRCANKECTILRNFDSIRFNWVDRRSNVVADLLSKLAIKNKCNLNFNMDYPMEIHNLIISEAIK
;
A
#
# COMPACT_ATOMS: atom_id res chain seq x y z
N MET A 1 -2.75 -26.24 -30.16
CA MET A 1 -1.42 -26.36 -29.51
C MET A 1 -1.60 -27.25 -28.28
N TRP A 2 -0.63 -28.07 -27.89
CA TRP A 2 -0.78 -29.00 -26.74
C TRP A 2 0.23 -28.65 -25.65
N TRP A 3 -0.13 -28.90 -24.39
CA TRP A 3 0.83 -28.79 -23.29
C TRP A 3 1.95 -29.81 -23.44
N ILE A 4 3.21 -29.36 -23.29
CA ILE A 4 4.35 -30.28 -23.18
C ILE A 4 4.39 -30.78 -21.73
N ARG A 5 3.67 -31.89 -21.47
CA ARG A 5 3.40 -32.42 -20.12
C ARG A 5 4.65 -32.54 -19.25
N GLU A 6 5.74 -33.08 -19.80
CA GLU A 6 7.00 -33.25 -19.06
C GLU A 6 7.55 -31.91 -18.57
N LYS A 7 7.60 -30.88 -19.44
CA LYS A 7 8.05 -29.54 -19.06
C LYS A 7 7.15 -28.88 -18.02
N VAL A 8 5.83 -29.09 -18.12
CA VAL A 8 4.87 -28.53 -17.16
C VAL A 8 5.02 -29.18 -15.79
N ILE A 9 5.22 -30.50 -15.75
CA ILE A 9 5.42 -31.24 -14.48
C ILE A 9 6.77 -30.88 -13.85
N ASP A 10 7.83 -30.72 -14.64
CA ASP A 10 9.15 -30.29 -14.15
C ASP A 10 9.08 -28.90 -13.49
N LEU A 11 8.32 -27.97 -14.08
CA LEU A 11 8.24 -26.59 -13.58
C LEU A 11 7.31 -26.42 -12.38
N TYR A 12 6.17 -27.13 -12.36
CA TYR A 12 5.09 -26.89 -11.39
C TYR A 12 4.84 -28.07 -10.44
N GLY A 13 5.58 -29.16 -10.58
CA GLY A 13 5.38 -30.40 -9.82
C GLY A 13 4.17 -31.20 -10.28
N LYS A 14 4.14 -32.50 -9.93
CA LYS A 14 3.12 -33.45 -10.45
C LYS A 14 1.68 -33.04 -10.15
N SER A 15 1.39 -32.63 -8.92
CA SER A 15 0.03 -32.28 -8.49
C SER A 15 -0.54 -31.11 -9.30
N ILE A 16 0.20 -30.01 -9.42
CA ILE A 16 -0.28 -28.81 -10.13
C ILE A 16 -0.16 -29.02 -11.64
N GLY A 17 0.93 -29.66 -12.10
CA GLY A 17 1.18 -29.92 -13.51
C GLY A 17 0.10 -30.77 -14.18
N GLU A 18 -0.48 -31.75 -13.48
CA GLU A 18 -1.61 -32.54 -13.98
C GLU A 18 -2.87 -31.68 -14.16
N HIS A 19 -3.15 -30.74 -13.25
CA HIS A 19 -4.28 -29.81 -13.40
C HIS A 19 -4.07 -28.83 -14.57
N ILE A 20 -2.86 -28.31 -14.74
CA ILE A 20 -2.52 -27.41 -15.86
C ILE A 20 -2.72 -28.14 -17.20
N CYS A 21 -2.25 -29.38 -17.31
CA CYS A 21 -2.37 -30.16 -18.53
C CYS A 21 -3.81 -30.51 -18.91
N ASN A 22 -4.75 -30.43 -17.96
CA ASN A 22 -6.19 -30.60 -18.22
C ASN A 22 -6.86 -29.33 -18.78
N LEU A 23 -6.17 -28.18 -18.80
CA LEU A 23 -6.70 -26.97 -19.41
C LEU A 23 -6.71 -27.10 -20.93
N THR A 24 -7.88 -26.98 -21.54
CA THR A 24 -8.04 -27.04 -22.99
C THR A 24 -7.44 -25.80 -23.63
N ILE A 25 -6.40 -25.97 -24.45
CA ILE A 25 -5.87 -24.89 -25.29
C ILE A 25 -6.74 -24.81 -26.55
N PRO A 26 -7.43 -23.69 -26.81
CA PRO A 26 -8.24 -23.53 -28.01
C PRO A 26 -7.40 -23.72 -29.28
N HIS A 27 -7.96 -24.38 -30.30
CA HIS A 27 -7.31 -24.57 -31.59
C HIS A 27 -7.43 -23.37 -32.53
N ASN A 28 -8.39 -22.49 -32.28
CA ASN A 28 -8.57 -21.26 -33.04
C ASN A 28 -7.82 -20.13 -32.35
N ASP A 29 -7.12 -19.32 -33.13
CA ASP A 29 -6.56 -18.05 -32.68
C ASP A 29 -7.69 -17.21 -32.09
N ARG A 30 -7.70 -17.12 -30.77
CA ARG A 30 -8.45 -16.10 -30.05
C ARG A 30 -7.47 -14.98 -29.82
N ASN A 31 -7.91 -13.74 -29.99
CA ASN A 31 -7.12 -12.63 -29.49
C ASN A 31 -6.86 -12.88 -28.00
N ASP A 32 -5.58 -12.87 -27.62
CA ASP A 32 -5.18 -13.01 -26.23
C ASP A 32 -5.81 -11.88 -25.43
N ASN A 33 -6.80 -12.23 -24.61
CA ASN A 33 -7.44 -11.31 -23.69
C ASN A 33 -6.93 -11.65 -22.29
N LEU A 34 -5.90 -10.93 -21.85
CA LEU A 34 -5.52 -10.94 -20.44
C LEU A 34 -6.67 -10.35 -19.63
N SER A 35 -7.34 -11.21 -18.88
CA SER A 35 -8.47 -10.84 -18.03
C SER A 35 -8.04 -10.98 -16.58
N TRP A 36 -7.52 -9.89 -16.01
CA TRP A 36 -7.36 -9.77 -14.56
C TRP A 36 -8.56 -9.01 -14.02
N ILE A 37 -9.47 -9.73 -13.34
CA ILE A 37 -10.83 -9.27 -13.03
C ILE A 37 -10.86 -8.03 -12.11
N GLN A 38 -9.76 -7.71 -11.43
CA GLN A 38 -9.75 -6.69 -10.39
C GLN A 38 -9.12 -5.34 -10.79
N ASN A 39 -8.31 -5.30 -11.85
CA ASN A 39 -7.67 -4.09 -12.40
C ASN A 39 -7.88 -4.14 -13.92
N PRO A 40 -8.89 -3.42 -14.43
CA PRO A 40 -9.16 -3.35 -15.86
C PRO A 40 -8.05 -2.63 -16.65
N ASP A 41 -7.11 -1.99 -15.93
CA ASP A 41 -6.02 -1.18 -16.45
C ASP A 41 -4.89 -2.00 -17.11
N GLY A 42 -4.92 -3.33 -16.99
CA GLY A 42 -4.03 -4.22 -17.74
C GLY A 42 -2.61 -4.43 -17.19
N PHE A 43 -2.30 -3.95 -15.98
CA PHE A 43 -0.98 -4.12 -15.35
C PHE A 43 -1.00 -5.20 -14.26
N TYR A 44 -0.37 -6.34 -14.53
CA TYR A 44 -0.28 -7.49 -13.61
C TYR A 44 1.11 -8.09 -13.65
N THR A 45 1.61 -8.50 -12.48
CA THR A 45 2.90 -9.21 -12.32
C THR A 45 2.65 -10.53 -11.59
N SER A 46 3.54 -11.51 -11.75
CA SER A 46 3.46 -12.75 -10.97
C SER A 46 3.44 -12.48 -9.46
N LYS A 47 4.12 -11.42 -9.01
CA LYS A 47 4.11 -10.97 -7.61
C LYS A 47 2.75 -10.40 -7.19
N SER A 48 2.10 -9.57 -8.01
CA SER A 48 0.77 -9.05 -7.69
C SER A 48 -0.28 -10.16 -7.64
N ALA A 49 -0.18 -11.16 -8.54
CA ALA A 49 -1.02 -12.35 -8.53
C ALA A 49 -0.78 -13.23 -7.29
N TYR A 50 0.48 -13.45 -6.89
CA TYR A 50 0.81 -14.21 -5.69
C TYR A 50 0.37 -13.50 -4.40
N SER A 51 0.60 -12.18 -4.31
CA SER A 51 0.13 -11.36 -3.19
C SER A 51 -1.39 -11.40 -3.10
N TRP A 52 -2.08 -11.35 -4.25
CA TRP A 52 -3.53 -11.54 -4.34
C TRP A 52 -4.02 -12.87 -3.81
N LEU A 53 -3.44 -13.98 -4.28
CA LEU A 53 -3.80 -15.32 -3.81
C LEU A 53 -3.57 -15.42 -2.31
N SER A 54 -2.40 -14.98 -1.83
CA SER A 54 -2.04 -15.01 -0.39
C SER A 54 -3.07 -14.25 0.45
N LEU A 55 -3.43 -13.04 0.04
CA LEU A 55 -4.41 -12.22 0.75
C LEU A 55 -5.82 -12.82 0.71
N LYS A 56 -6.24 -13.41 -0.42
CA LYS A 56 -7.53 -14.11 -0.54
C LYS A 56 -7.61 -15.36 0.33
N PHE A 57 -6.56 -16.18 0.33
CA PHE A 57 -6.49 -17.40 1.13
C PHE A 57 -6.57 -17.06 2.61
N GLN A 58 -5.82 -16.05 3.06
CA GLN A 58 -5.82 -15.62 4.45
C GLN A 58 -7.12 -14.92 4.86
N SER A 59 -7.69 -14.04 4.02
CA SER A 59 -9.00 -13.43 4.32
C SER A 59 -10.10 -14.48 4.45
N SER A 60 -10.01 -15.57 3.68
CA SER A 60 -10.95 -16.69 3.78
C SER A 60 -10.74 -17.49 5.07
N GLN A 61 -9.49 -17.70 5.50
CA GLN A 61 -9.17 -18.34 6.78
C GLN A 61 -9.65 -17.51 7.97
N THR A 62 -9.34 -16.21 8.01
CA THR A 62 -9.78 -15.31 9.08
C THR A 62 -11.31 -15.21 9.14
N PHE A 63 -11.99 -15.19 7.99
CA PHE A 63 -13.46 -15.24 7.94
C PHE A 63 -14.01 -16.53 8.55
N LEU A 64 -13.41 -17.69 8.25
CA LEU A 64 -13.81 -18.98 8.81
C LEU A 64 -13.53 -19.06 10.32
N GLU A 65 -12.37 -18.59 10.78
CA GLU A 65 -12.00 -18.54 12.21
C GLU A 65 -12.97 -17.66 13.00
N ASN A 66 -13.23 -16.44 12.53
CA ASN A 66 -14.20 -15.53 13.16
C ASN A 66 -15.62 -16.12 13.18
N HIS A 67 -16.01 -16.84 12.12
CA HIS A 67 -17.31 -17.51 12.07
C HIS A 67 -17.41 -18.66 13.08
N LEU A 68 -16.34 -19.45 13.24
CA LEU A 68 -16.26 -20.54 14.22
C LEU A 68 -16.22 -19.99 15.65
N GLU A 69 -15.53 -18.88 15.91
CA GLU A 69 -15.54 -18.21 17.22
C GLU A 69 -16.92 -17.64 17.56
N ALA A 70 -17.59 -16.98 16.59
CA ALA A 70 -18.93 -16.45 16.78
C ALA A 70 -19.98 -17.54 17.05
N GLN A 71 -19.81 -18.73 16.48
CA GLN A 71 -20.67 -19.89 16.74
C GLN A 71 -20.39 -20.59 18.08
N ASN A 72 -19.18 -20.46 18.61
CA ASN A 72 -18.76 -21.10 19.86
C ASN A 72 -18.75 -20.14 21.07
N ALA A 73 -19.13 -18.88 20.88
CA ALA A 73 -19.21 -17.91 21.97
C ALA A 73 -20.37 -18.25 22.92
N PRO A 74 -20.13 -18.50 24.22
CA PRO A 74 -21.21 -18.67 25.18
C PRO A 74 -21.99 -17.36 25.31
N ASN A 75 -23.33 -17.46 25.28
CA ASN A 75 -24.27 -16.35 25.47
C ASN A 75 -23.90 -15.48 26.69
N LYS A 76 -23.15 -14.40 26.48
CA LYS A 76 -22.94 -13.36 27.49
C LYS A 76 -23.96 -12.27 27.25
N MET A 77 -24.82 -12.10 28.26
CA MET A 77 -25.79 -11.01 28.36
C MET A 77 -25.10 -9.66 28.14
N VAL A 78 -25.73 -8.84 27.30
CA VAL A 78 -25.36 -7.46 27.00
C VAL A 78 -25.54 -6.60 28.26
N PHE A 79 -24.45 -6.10 28.82
CA PHE A 79 -24.50 -4.95 29.73
C PHE A 79 -24.35 -3.67 28.89
N GLN A 80 -25.43 -2.87 28.81
CA GLN A 80 -25.36 -1.49 28.39
C GLN A 80 -24.63 -0.68 29.48
N GLY A 81 -23.39 -0.30 29.20
CA GLY A 81 -22.56 0.55 30.05
C GLY A 81 -21.83 1.57 29.17
N LYS A 82 -21.93 2.84 29.60
CA LYS A 82 -21.42 4.10 29.00
C LYS A 82 -20.20 3.98 28.09
N GLU A 83 -20.27 4.68 26.97
CA GLU A 83 -19.20 4.88 25.98
C GLU A 83 -17.87 5.28 26.65
N ASP A 84 -16.88 4.38 26.59
CA ASP A 84 -15.47 4.67 26.85
C ASP A 84 -14.86 5.32 25.58
N PRO A 85 -13.85 6.20 25.72
CA PRO A 85 -13.32 6.98 24.61
C PRO A 85 -12.73 6.04 23.57
N ALA A 86 -13.18 6.18 22.33
CA ALA A 86 -12.78 5.36 21.19
C ALA A 86 -11.27 5.11 21.20
N ILE A 87 -10.88 3.88 21.54
CA ILE A 87 -9.60 3.33 21.11
C ILE A 87 -9.66 3.45 19.59
N MET A 88 -8.95 4.44 19.02
CA MET A 88 -8.80 4.57 17.58
C MET A 88 -8.02 3.35 17.09
N VAL A 89 -8.74 2.27 16.83
CA VAL A 89 -8.24 1.15 16.06
C VAL A 89 -7.92 1.72 14.69
N TRP A 90 -6.63 1.76 14.33
CA TRP A 90 -6.21 2.21 13.01
C TRP A 90 -6.93 1.37 11.95
N GLU A 91 -7.82 1.98 11.17
CA GLU A 91 -8.47 1.32 10.05
C GLU A 91 -7.44 1.09 8.95
N ARG A 92 -6.90 -0.13 8.86
CA ARG A 92 -5.79 -0.44 7.95
C ARG A 92 -6.20 -0.30 6.49
N LYS A 93 -7.43 -0.71 6.16
CA LYS A 93 -8.00 -0.62 4.82
C LYS A 93 -8.69 0.73 4.62
N PRO A 94 -8.37 1.47 3.54
CA PRO A 94 -9.12 2.68 3.25
C PRO A 94 -10.59 2.35 2.96
N PRO A 95 -11.51 3.30 3.20
CA PRO A 95 -12.89 3.17 2.76
C PRO A 95 -12.94 2.83 1.27
N LYS A 96 -14.00 2.14 0.84
CA LYS A 96 -14.22 1.89 -0.60
C LYS A 96 -14.06 3.21 -1.38
N GLU A 97 -13.44 3.12 -2.56
CA GLU A 97 -13.11 4.24 -3.45
C GLU A 97 -11.93 5.13 -3.03
N PHE A 98 -11.38 4.99 -1.82
CA PHE A 98 -10.17 5.69 -1.42
C PHE A 98 -8.92 4.86 -1.69
N VAL A 99 -7.87 5.52 -2.15
CA VAL A 99 -6.50 4.99 -2.08
C VAL A 99 -5.81 5.59 -0.87
N LYS A 100 -5.10 4.75 -0.13
CA LYS A 100 -4.28 5.16 1.02
C LYS A 100 -2.82 5.23 0.60
N VAL A 101 -2.14 6.33 0.94
CA VAL A 101 -0.72 6.55 0.66
C VAL A 101 0.00 6.79 1.97
N ASN A 102 0.88 5.87 2.35
CA ASN A 102 1.77 6.02 3.49
C ASN A 102 3.09 6.63 3.02
N VAL A 103 3.60 7.61 3.75
CA VAL A 103 4.87 8.30 3.47
C VAL A 103 5.76 8.32 4.70
N ASP A 104 7.06 8.25 4.47
CA ASP A 104 8.09 8.40 5.52
C ASP A 104 9.40 8.95 4.92
N ALA A 105 10.21 9.57 5.77
CA ALA A 105 11.58 9.93 5.45
C ALA A 105 12.57 9.55 6.56
N ALA A 106 13.76 9.11 6.14
CA ALA A 106 14.86 8.78 7.02
C ALA A 106 16.07 9.70 6.75
N ILE A 107 16.79 10.01 7.82
CA ILE A 107 18.11 10.62 7.77
C ILE A 107 19.10 9.67 8.41
N LEU A 108 20.13 9.25 7.67
CA LEU A 108 21.20 8.37 8.16
C LEU A 108 22.54 8.84 7.57
N ASP A 109 23.52 9.08 8.44
CA ASP A 109 24.87 9.54 8.06
C ASP A 109 24.88 10.79 7.16
N GLY A 110 23.95 11.72 7.40
CA GLY A 110 23.79 12.94 6.61
C GLY A 110 23.07 12.75 5.28
N TYR A 111 22.73 11.51 4.92
CA TYR A 111 21.94 11.20 3.74
C TYR A 111 20.44 11.16 4.04
N VAL A 112 19.64 11.54 3.05
CA VAL A 112 18.19 11.55 3.14
C VAL A 112 17.63 10.48 2.22
N GLY A 113 16.69 9.70 2.74
CA GLY A 113 15.84 8.81 1.97
C GLY A 113 14.38 9.12 2.24
N TYR A 114 13.52 8.94 1.24
CA TYR A 114 12.06 8.97 1.41
C TYR A 114 11.42 7.74 0.78
N GLY A 115 10.32 7.28 1.36
CA GLY A 115 9.59 6.10 0.95
C GLY A 115 8.09 6.37 0.87
N VAL A 116 7.44 5.77 -0.12
CA VAL A 116 6.00 5.91 -0.37
C VAL A 116 5.40 4.57 -0.79
N ILE A 117 4.25 4.22 -0.21
CA ILE A 117 3.44 3.06 -0.62
C ILE A 117 1.97 3.47 -0.77
N ALA A 118 1.39 3.22 -1.93
CA ALA A 118 -0.01 3.44 -2.25
C ALA A 118 -0.79 2.12 -2.24
N ARG A 119 -1.96 2.09 -1.59
CA ARG A 119 -2.76 0.87 -1.38
C ARG A 119 -4.24 1.07 -1.67
N ASP A 120 -4.87 0.05 -2.24
CA ASP A 120 -6.32 0.02 -2.47
C ASP A 120 -7.13 -0.35 -1.21
N ALA A 121 -8.45 -0.39 -1.33
CA ALA A 121 -9.38 -0.76 -0.26
C ALA A 121 -9.25 -2.22 0.22
N ASN A 122 -8.54 -3.07 -0.51
CA ASN A 122 -8.26 -4.44 -0.11
C ASN A 122 -6.89 -4.57 0.58
N GLY A 123 -6.10 -3.50 0.63
CA GLY A 123 -4.74 -3.47 1.18
C GLY A 123 -3.65 -3.80 0.15
N PHE A 124 -4.00 -4.03 -1.12
CA PHE A 124 -3.05 -4.31 -2.18
C PHE A 124 -2.22 -3.07 -2.51
N ALA A 125 -0.91 -3.25 -2.56
CA ALA A 125 0.00 -2.22 -3.07
C ALA A 125 -0.31 -1.94 -4.55
N LEU A 126 -0.74 -0.72 -4.87
CA LEU A 126 -0.99 -0.23 -6.22
C LEU A 126 0.26 0.38 -6.86
N SER A 127 1.06 1.07 -6.05
CA SER A 127 2.33 1.64 -6.47
C SER A 127 3.20 1.91 -5.25
N SER A 128 4.50 1.92 -5.45
CA SER A 128 5.45 2.38 -4.43
C SER A 128 6.64 3.03 -5.07
N CYS A 129 7.29 3.92 -4.33
CA CYS A 129 8.55 4.49 -4.73
C CYS A 129 9.42 4.81 -3.53
N TYR A 130 10.71 4.94 -3.79
CA TYR A 130 11.62 5.56 -2.84
C TYR A 130 12.59 6.47 -3.59
N GLY A 131 13.24 7.37 -2.87
CA GLY A 131 14.30 8.18 -3.44
C GLY A 131 15.30 8.71 -2.43
N PHE A 132 16.46 9.08 -2.96
CA PHE A 132 17.67 9.45 -2.24
C PHE A 132 18.06 10.89 -2.55
N ASN A 133 18.52 11.59 -1.51
CA ASN A 133 19.12 12.90 -1.60
C ASN A 133 20.43 12.94 -0.80
N ASP A 134 21.46 13.52 -1.40
CA ASP A 134 22.81 13.67 -0.83
C ASP A 134 22.96 14.87 0.11
N LYS A 135 21.88 15.63 0.32
CA LYS A 135 21.87 16.84 1.16
C LYS A 135 20.97 16.62 2.37
N THR A 136 21.56 16.81 3.55
CA THR A 136 20.82 16.81 4.81
C THR A 136 19.95 18.07 4.89
N LEU A 137 18.67 17.86 5.18
CA LEU A 137 17.73 18.90 5.62
C LEU A 137 17.30 18.58 7.05
N ASP A 138 16.64 19.51 7.72
CA ASP A 138 15.91 19.21 8.96
C ASP A 138 14.90 18.07 8.72
N VAL A 139 14.68 17.24 9.74
CA VAL A 139 13.73 16.11 9.71
C VAL A 139 12.38 16.55 9.14
N ILE A 140 11.86 17.71 9.54
CA ILE A 140 10.53 18.13 9.09
C ILE A 140 10.47 18.47 7.58
N TRP A 141 11.59 18.90 6.99
CA TRP A 141 11.67 19.19 5.56
C TRP A 141 11.73 17.93 4.72
N VAL A 142 12.42 16.89 5.19
CA VAL A 142 12.48 15.61 4.47
C VAL A 142 11.14 14.87 4.55
N GLU A 143 10.42 15.02 5.65
CA GLU A 143 9.06 14.50 5.82
C GLU A 143 8.06 15.20 4.89
N LEU A 144 8.14 16.53 4.81
CA LEU A 144 7.35 17.30 3.84
C LEU A 144 7.71 16.91 2.39
N LYS A 145 8.97 16.57 2.12
CA LYS A 145 9.39 16.07 0.82
C LYS A 145 8.76 14.71 0.51
N ALA A 146 8.75 13.76 1.45
CA ALA A 146 8.09 12.47 1.29
C ALA A 146 6.60 12.63 1.00
N LEU A 147 5.91 13.53 1.74
CA LEU A 147 4.51 13.89 1.49
C LEU A 147 4.29 14.40 0.05
N SER A 148 5.11 15.35 -0.39
CA SER A 148 5.05 15.90 -1.75
C SER A 148 5.21 14.82 -2.82
N VAL A 149 6.13 13.87 -2.61
CA VAL A 149 6.34 12.73 -3.50
C VAL A 149 5.10 11.82 -3.51
N GLY A 150 4.53 11.51 -2.35
CA GLY A 150 3.33 10.69 -2.24
C GLY A 150 2.11 11.30 -2.95
N MET A 151 1.87 12.59 -2.77
CA MET A 151 0.78 13.29 -3.48
C MET A 151 1.01 13.33 -4.99
N LYS A 152 2.25 13.54 -5.45
CA LYS A 152 2.61 13.50 -6.88
C LYS A 152 2.39 12.12 -7.46
N LEU A 153 2.79 11.06 -6.75
CA LEU A 153 2.53 9.69 -7.16
C LEU A 153 1.02 9.44 -7.33
N ALA A 154 0.21 9.83 -6.33
CA ALA A 154 -1.23 9.66 -6.39
C ALA A 154 -1.87 10.41 -7.58
N LYS A 155 -1.39 11.63 -7.86
CA LYS A 155 -1.81 12.39 -9.06
C LYS A 155 -1.45 11.66 -10.35
N THR A 156 -0.23 11.10 -10.46
CA THR A 156 0.18 10.36 -11.67
C THR A 156 -0.66 9.11 -11.90
N MET A 157 -1.14 8.50 -10.82
CA MET A 157 -2.07 7.36 -10.85
C MET A 157 -3.53 7.77 -11.13
N LYS A 158 -3.82 9.07 -11.30
CA LYS A 158 -5.17 9.61 -11.52
C LYS A 158 -6.16 9.22 -10.41
N ILE A 159 -5.69 9.13 -9.18
CA ILE A 159 -6.54 8.87 -8.01
C ILE A 159 -7.37 10.12 -7.72
N SER A 160 -8.68 9.94 -7.52
CA SER A 160 -9.60 11.02 -7.18
C SER A 160 -9.79 11.21 -5.67
N LYS A 161 -9.86 10.11 -4.91
CA LYS A 161 -10.06 10.12 -3.46
C LYS A 161 -8.85 9.52 -2.73
N LEU A 162 -8.20 10.33 -1.89
CA LEU A 162 -6.90 10.02 -1.31
C LEU A 162 -6.91 10.16 0.22
N ILE A 163 -6.27 9.23 0.91
CA ILE A 163 -5.87 9.37 2.31
C ILE A 163 -4.35 9.32 2.34
N VAL A 164 -3.70 10.34 2.88
CA VAL A 164 -2.26 10.36 3.09
C VAL A 164 -1.95 10.17 4.58
N GLU A 165 -1.07 9.24 4.89
CA GLU A 165 -0.69 8.87 6.25
C GLU A 165 0.81 9.05 6.48
N SER A 166 1.18 9.58 7.66
CA SER A 166 2.56 9.73 8.12
C SER A 166 2.60 9.54 9.64
N ASP A 167 3.71 9.02 10.16
CA ASP A 167 3.99 8.94 11.59
C ASP A 167 4.50 10.24 12.21
N ASN A 168 4.66 11.29 11.40
CA ASN A 168 5.07 12.61 11.84
C ASN A 168 3.87 13.52 12.18
N VAL A 169 3.50 13.57 13.46
CA VAL A 169 2.34 14.37 13.93
C VAL A 169 2.48 15.86 13.62
N THR A 170 3.70 16.40 13.65
CA THR A 170 3.99 17.81 13.36
C THR A 170 3.64 18.13 11.91
N LEU A 171 4.08 17.29 10.97
CA LEU A 171 3.76 17.41 9.55
C LEU A 171 2.25 17.38 9.33
N ILE A 172 1.56 16.37 9.91
CA ILE A 172 0.10 16.21 9.76
C ILE A 172 -0.65 17.44 10.29
N ASN A 173 -0.24 17.99 11.43
CA ASN A 173 -0.84 19.20 11.99
C ASN A 173 -0.64 20.42 11.07
N ILE A 174 0.53 20.57 10.46
CA ILE A 174 0.83 21.69 9.55
C ILE A 174 -0.05 21.62 8.31
N VAL A 175 -0.14 20.46 7.67
CA VAL A 175 -0.93 20.32 6.43
C VAL A 175 -2.43 20.45 6.69
N ASN A 176 -2.91 19.97 7.85
CA ASN A 176 -4.31 20.11 8.24
C ASN A 176 -4.68 21.55 8.63
N LYS A 177 -3.74 22.36 9.12
CA LYS A 177 -3.96 23.80 9.32
C LYS A 177 -4.10 24.56 8.00
N GLY A 178 -3.45 24.08 6.94
CA GLY A 178 -3.53 24.68 5.61
C GLY A 178 -3.13 26.16 5.62
N GLU A 179 -3.94 27.01 4.97
CA GLU A 179 -3.68 28.45 4.85
C GLU A 179 -3.66 29.20 6.19
N ASN A 180 -4.18 28.59 7.28
CA ASN A 180 -4.13 29.18 8.62
C ASN A 180 -2.72 29.10 9.26
N ASP A 181 -1.81 28.29 8.71
CA ASP A 181 -0.44 28.21 9.19
C ASP A 181 0.45 29.28 8.54
N ILE A 182 0.72 30.36 9.28
CA ILE A 182 1.53 31.51 8.81
C ILE A 182 3.04 31.29 8.94
N THR A 183 3.48 30.14 9.47
CA THR A 183 4.91 29.82 9.60
C THR A 183 5.56 29.66 8.23
N ILE A 184 6.90 29.73 8.16
CA ILE A 184 7.65 29.48 6.92
C ILE A 184 7.33 28.07 6.39
N LEU A 185 7.32 27.09 7.30
CA LEU A 185 7.03 25.71 6.98
C LEU A 185 5.58 25.52 6.51
N GLY A 186 4.61 26.15 7.16
CA GLY A 186 3.20 26.15 6.73
C GLY A 186 3.04 26.70 5.32
N ARG A 187 3.68 27.83 5.00
CA ARG A 187 3.70 28.39 3.65
C ARG A 187 4.33 27.47 2.61
N CYS A 188 5.43 26.81 2.95
CA CYS A 188 6.06 25.83 2.07
C CYS A 188 5.17 24.59 1.86
N ALA A 189 4.55 24.08 2.93
CA ALA A 189 3.62 22.96 2.85
C ALA A 189 2.41 23.31 1.96
N ASN A 190 1.85 24.50 2.12
CA ASN A 190 0.75 25.00 1.28
C ASN A 190 1.15 25.08 -0.20
N LYS A 191 2.39 25.48 -0.51
CA LYS A 191 2.90 25.50 -1.88
C LYS A 191 2.96 24.09 -2.49
N GLU A 192 3.46 23.11 -1.74
CA GLU A 192 3.47 21.70 -2.17
C GLU A 192 2.04 21.14 -2.29
N CYS A 193 1.14 21.58 -1.43
CA CYS A 193 -0.28 21.23 -1.42
C CYS A 193 -1.13 21.94 -2.48
N THR A 194 -0.54 22.71 -3.41
CA THR A 194 -1.28 23.21 -4.59
C THR A 194 -1.86 22.06 -5.43
N ILE A 195 -1.26 20.88 -5.35
CA ILE A 195 -1.72 19.64 -5.99
C ILE A 195 -3.07 19.13 -5.45
N LEU A 196 -3.52 19.58 -4.28
CA LEU A 196 -4.75 19.12 -3.66
C LEU A 196 -5.99 19.34 -4.52
N ARG A 197 -5.98 20.35 -5.40
CA ARG A 197 -7.04 20.64 -6.37
C ARG A 197 -7.27 19.54 -7.43
N ASN A 198 -6.38 18.54 -7.50
CA ASN A 198 -6.52 17.41 -8.42
C ASN A 198 -7.30 16.23 -7.81
N PHE A 199 -7.69 16.32 -6.53
CA PHE A 199 -8.41 15.28 -5.82
C PHE A 199 -9.81 15.77 -5.44
N ASP A 200 -10.81 14.92 -5.64
CA ASP A 200 -12.20 15.16 -5.21
C ASP A 200 -12.30 15.18 -3.69
N SER A 201 -11.47 14.35 -3.03
CA SER A 201 -11.38 14.28 -1.58
C SER A 201 -9.96 13.90 -1.18
N ILE A 202 -9.37 14.63 -0.24
CA ILE A 202 -8.11 14.27 0.40
C ILE A 202 -8.20 14.39 1.92
N ARG A 203 -7.55 13.47 2.64
CA ARG A 203 -7.42 13.50 4.10
C ARG A 203 -5.97 13.27 4.48
N PHE A 204 -5.50 13.94 5.53
CA PHE A 204 -4.19 13.73 6.13
C PHE A 204 -4.33 13.19 7.53
N ASN A 205 -3.81 11.99 7.75
CA ASN A 205 -3.96 11.27 9.01
C ASN A 205 -2.59 10.97 9.61
N TRP A 206 -2.49 11.12 10.93
CA TRP A 206 -1.35 10.61 11.67
C TRP A 206 -1.54 9.11 11.93
N VAL A 207 -0.44 8.36 11.89
CA VAL A 207 -0.40 6.93 12.24
C VAL A 207 0.74 6.64 13.20
N ASP A 208 0.60 5.59 14.01
CA ASP A 208 1.75 5.12 14.79
C ASP A 208 2.84 4.58 13.85
N ARG A 209 4.12 4.78 14.23
CA ARG A 209 5.27 4.29 13.46
C ARG A 209 5.21 2.78 13.17
N ARG A 210 4.60 1.97 14.05
CA ARG A 210 4.39 0.52 13.85
C ARG A 210 3.40 0.20 12.74
N SER A 211 2.64 1.18 12.28
CA SER A 211 1.72 1.10 11.14
C SER A 211 2.28 1.73 9.87
N ASN A 212 3.50 2.28 9.91
CA ASN A 212 4.17 2.94 8.78
C ASN A 212 5.46 2.21 8.33
N VAL A 213 5.55 0.90 8.61
CA VAL A 213 6.82 0.15 8.52
C VAL A 213 7.31 0.01 7.07
N VAL A 214 6.40 -0.16 6.11
CA VAL A 214 6.80 -0.26 4.70
C VAL A 214 7.38 1.05 4.17
N ALA A 215 6.79 2.20 4.52
CA ALA A 215 7.33 3.50 4.10
C ALA A 215 8.71 3.76 4.74
N ASP A 216 8.88 3.43 6.03
CA ASP A 216 10.16 3.53 6.75
C ASP A 216 11.24 2.59 6.20
N LEU A 217 10.87 1.37 5.80
CA LEU A 217 11.83 0.49 5.13
C LEU A 217 12.23 1.03 3.75
N LEU A 218 11.27 1.55 2.97
CA LEU A 218 11.54 2.15 1.67
C LEU A 218 12.49 3.35 1.79
N SER A 219 12.30 4.23 2.78
CA SER A 219 13.18 5.37 3.02
C SER A 219 14.61 4.92 3.35
N LYS A 220 14.77 3.88 4.15
CA LYS A 220 16.09 3.28 4.45
C LYS A 220 16.73 2.59 3.25
N LEU A 221 15.95 1.88 2.44
CA LEU A 221 16.44 1.26 1.20
C LEU A 221 16.95 2.31 0.21
N ALA A 222 16.30 3.47 0.13
CA ALA A 222 16.79 4.56 -0.70
C ALA A 222 18.19 5.03 -0.29
N ILE A 223 18.45 5.18 1.01
CA ILE A 223 19.78 5.57 1.52
C ILE A 223 20.80 4.48 1.23
N LYS A 224 20.44 3.22 1.53
CA LYS A 224 21.31 2.06 1.30
C LYS A 224 21.73 1.95 -0.18
N ASN A 225 20.78 2.12 -1.09
CA ASN A 225 20.99 1.93 -2.52
C ASN A 225 21.41 3.21 -3.25
N LYS A 226 21.29 4.38 -2.60
CA LYS A 226 21.58 5.72 -3.13
C LYS A 226 20.92 5.99 -4.49
N CYS A 227 19.66 5.59 -4.64
CA CYS A 227 18.93 5.71 -5.91
C CYS A 227 17.45 6.07 -5.73
N ASN A 228 16.83 6.44 -6.86
CA ASN A 228 15.40 6.71 -6.96
C ASN A 228 14.76 5.58 -7.77
N LEU A 229 13.72 4.95 -7.24
CA LEU A 229 13.00 3.89 -7.94
C LEU A 229 11.50 4.06 -7.76
N ASN A 230 10.76 3.81 -8.84
CA ASN A 230 9.31 3.62 -8.83
C ASN A 230 9.05 2.18 -9.25
N PHE A 231 8.29 1.48 -8.43
CA PHE A 231 8.07 0.05 -8.60
C PHE A 231 6.71 -0.28 -9.21
N ASN A 232 5.75 0.65 -9.26
CA ASN A 232 4.35 0.31 -9.55
C ASN A 232 3.94 -0.95 -8.74
N MET A 233 3.46 -2.00 -9.42
CA MET A 233 3.12 -3.31 -8.83
C MET A 233 4.32 -4.27 -8.68
N ASP A 234 5.49 -3.95 -9.23
CA ASP A 234 6.70 -4.80 -9.23
C ASP A 234 7.70 -4.37 -8.14
N TYR A 235 7.22 -4.34 -6.90
CA TYR A 235 8.05 -3.97 -5.76
C TYR A 235 9.14 -5.01 -5.43
N PRO A 236 10.24 -4.57 -4.79
CA PRO A 236 11.34 -5.43 -4.38
C PRO A 236 10.89 -6.53 -3.41
N MET A 237 11.56 -7.69 -3.45
CA MET A 237 11.20 -8.84 -2.60
C MET A 237 11.37 -8.51 -1.10
N GLU A 238 12.29 -7.60 -0.81
CA GLU A 238 12.63 -7.06 0.51
C GLU A 238 11.41 -6.48 1.24
N ILE A 239 10.45 -5.93 0.51
CA ILE A 239 9.23 -5.33 1.10
C ILE A 239 8.00 -6.22 0.95
N HIS A 240 8.10 -7.35 0.23
CA HIS A 240 6.96 -8.19 -0.12
C HIS A 240 6.24 -8.76 1.11
N ASN A 241 6.99 -9.37 2.04
CA ASN A 241 6.42 -9.95 3.25
C ASN A 241 5.78 -8.88 4.15
N LEU A 242 6.36 -7.68 4.19
CA LEU A 242 5.80 -6.56 4.96
C LEU A 242 4.51 -6.05 4.33
N ILE A 243 4.46 -5.89 3.01
CA ILE A 243 3.25 -5.51 2.27
C ILE A 243 2.10 -6.47 2.56
N ILE A 244 2.38 -7.78 2.54
CA ILE A 244 1.41 -8.83 2.87
C ILE A 244 1.00 -8.72 4.33
N SER A 245 1.95 -8.65 5.27
CA SER A 245 1.65 -8.59 6.71
C SER A 245 0.82 -7.37 7.14
N GLU A 246 1.00 -6.22 6.47
CA GLU A 246 0.21 -5.02 6.73
C GLU A 246 -1.21 -5.11 6.19
N ALA A 247 -1.42 -5.79 5.07
CA ALA A 247 -2.71 -5.92 4.41
C ALA A 247 -3.68 -6.92 5.09
N ILE A 248 -3.16 -7.80 5.96
CA ILE A 248 -3.93 -8.90 6.58
C ILE A 248 -4.57 -8.53 7.92
N LYS A 249 -3.92 -7.71 8.75
CA LYS A 249 -4.50 -7.32 10.06
C LYS A 249 -5.54 -6.22 9.91
#